data_AF-A0AAE0ZWA7-F1
#
_entry.id   AF-A0AAE0ZWA7-F1
#
_cell.length_a   1.000
_cell.length_b   1.000
_cell.length_c   1.000
_cell.angle_alpha   90.00
_cell.angle_beta   90.00
_cell.angle_gamma   90.00
#
_symmetry.space_group_name_H-M   'P 1'
#
loop_
_entity.id
_entity.type
_entity.pdbx_description
1 polymer ?
#
loop_
_entity_poly.entity_id
_entity_poly.type
_entity_poly.pdbx_seq_one_letter_code
_entity_poly.pdbx_strand_id
1 'polypeptide(L)' 'VDGSDGSYPSVNTCVHYLKLPEYSSEDILRERLLAATREKGFHLN' A
#
# COMPACT_ATOMS: atom_id res chain seq x y z
N VAL A 1 4.20 -1.73 18.60
CA VAL A 1 3.90 -0.73 17.56
C VAL A 1 4.26 -1.38 16.23
N ASP A 2 3.40 -2.25 15.73
CA ASP A 2 3.68 -3.16 14.60
C ASP A 2 2.42 -3.22 13.72
N GLY A 3 1.98 -2.05 13.25
CA GLY A 3 0.67 -1.88 12.59
C GLY A 3 0.75 -1.52 11.12
N SER A 4 1.93 -1.17 10.61
CA SER A 4 2.08 -0.52 9.31
C SER A 4 2.67 -1.44 8.24
N ASP A 5 3.59 -2.34 8.61
CA ASP A 5 4.34 -3.17 7.66
C ASP A 5 3.50 -4.27 6.99
N GLY A 6 2.36 -4.64 7.61
CA GLY A 6 1.39 -5.57 7.04
C GLY A 6 0.32 -4.88 6.18
N SER A 7 0.25 -3.56 6.17
CA SER A 7 -0.80 -2.82 5.47
C SER A 7 -0.39 -2.51 4.04
N TYR A 8 -1.33 -2.66 3.10
CA TYR A 8 -1.11 -2.26 1.72
C TYR A 8 -1.39 -0.76 1.52
N PRO A 9 -0.70 -0.11 0.57
CA PRO A 9 -0.94 1.28 0.27
C PRO A 9 -2.34 1.45 -0.34
N SER A 10 -3.00 2.58 -0.04
CA SER A 10 -4.34 2.90 -0.56
C SER A 10 -4.26 4.04 -1.55
N VAL A 11 -5.02 3.96 -2.65
CA VAL A 11 -5.05 4.99 -3.69
C VAL A 11 -6.41 5.67 -3.76
N ASN A 12 -6.42 6.99 -3.92
CA ASN A 12 -7.62 7.71 -4.33
C ASN A 12 -7.40 8.27 -5.73
N THR A 13 -7.95 7.59 -6.72
CA THR A 13 -7.75 7.94 -8.13
C THR A 13 -8.47 9.22 -8.53
N CYS A 14 -9.56 9.61 -7.84
CA CYS A 14 -10.28 10.86 -8.13
C CYS A 14 -9.45 12.13 -7.90
N VAL A 15 -8.42 12.04 -7.06
CA VAL A 15 -7.54 13.16 -6.66
C VAL A 15 -6.06 12.79 -6.84
N HIS A 16 -5.78 11.67 -7.51
CA HIS A 16 -4.45 11.15 -7.83
C HIS A 16 -3.47 11.15 -6.64
N TYR A 17 -3.92 10.74 -5.45
CA TYR A 17 -3.03 10.55 -4.31
C TYR A 17 -2.85 9.07 -3.98
N LEU A 18 -1.64 8.72 -3.53
CA LEU A 18 -1.30 7.43 -2.94
C LEU A 18 -0.98 7.64 -1.46
N LYS A 19 -1.73 6.98 -0.57
CA LYS A 19 -1.47 6.99 0.87
C LYS A 19 -0.60 5.81 1.24
N LEU A 20 0.61 6.11 1.70
CA LEU A 20 1.59 5.13 2.15
C LEU A 20 1.53 5.00 3.69
N PRO A 21 1.49 3.77 4.22
CA PRO A 21 1.80 3.49 5.62
C PRO A 21 3.22 3.92 5.99
N GLU A 22 3.46 4.10 7.30
CA GLU A 22 4.80 4.28 7.85
C GLU A 22 5.53 2.94 7.91
N TYR A 23 6.10 2.52 6.78
CA TYR A 23 6.89 1.29 6.71
C TYR A 23 8.22 1.42 7.45
N SER A 24 8.67 0.33 8.07
CA SER A 24 9.92 0.29 8.81
C SER A 24 11.16 0.34 7.91
N SER A 25 11.03 0.06 6.61
CA SER A 25 12.14 0.08 5.63
C SER A 25 11.64 0.26 4.20
N GLU A 26 12.51 0.80 3.33
CA GLU A 26 12.23 1.01 1.91
C GLU A 26 11.98 -0.31 1.15
N ASP A 27 12.64 -1.39 1.57
CA ASP A 27 12.46 -2.73 1.00
C ASP A 27 11.01 -3.24 1.19
N ILE A 28 10.45 -3.04 2.39
CA ILE A 28 9.07 -3.41 2.72
C ILE A 28 8.09 -2.57 1.91
N LEU A 29 8.31 -1.26 1.82
CA LEU A 29 7.49 -0.36 0.99
C LEU A 29 7.44 -0.85 -0.46
N ARG A 30 8.59 -1.18 -1.03
CA ARG A 30 8.70 -1.66 -2.40
C ARG A 30 7.96 -2.98 -2.60
N GLU A 31 8.16 -3.95 -1.72
CA GLU A 31 7.46 -5.24 -1.78
C GLU A 31 5.94 -5.05 -1.75
N ARG A 32 5.44 -4.27 -0.77
CA ARG A 32 4.01 -4.03 -0.58
C ARG A 32 3.38 -3.26 -1.73
N LEU A 33 4.06 -2.25 -2.27
CA LEU A 33 3.57 -1.48 -3.41
C LEU A 33 3.49 -2.34 -4.67
N LEU A 34 4.52 -3.15 -4.94
CA LEU A 34 4.54 -4.05 -6.10
C LEU A 34 3.50 -5.16 -5.97
N ALA A 35 3.27 -5.69 -4.76
CA ALA A 35 2.19 -6.64 -4.51
C ALA A 35 0.81 -6.00 -4.79
N ALA A 36 0.53 -4.83 -4.22
CA ALA A 36 -0.75 -4.12 -4.38
C ALA A 36 -1.06 -3.74 -5.84
N THR A 37 -0.05 -3.49 -6.67
CA THR A 37 -0.25 -3.18 -8.11
C THR A 37 -0.46 -4.42 -8.99
N ARG A 38 -0.09 -5.61 -8.50
CA ARG A 38 -0.23 -6.87 -9.24
C ARG A 38 -1.56 -7.56 -8.96
N GLU A 39 -2.19 -7.26 -7.83
CA GLU A 39 -3.54 -7.72 -7.53
C GLU A 39 -4.55 -6.98 -8.43
N LYS A 40 -5.18 -7.74 -9.33
CA LYS A 40 -6.25 -7.24 -10.21
C LYS A 40 -7.59 -7.43 -9.50
N GLY A 41 -8.12 -6.35 -8.95
CA GLY A 41 -9.43 -6.36 -8.30
C GLY A 41 -9.58 -5.19 -7.34
N PHE A 42 -10.83 -4.81 -7.08
CA PHE A 42 -11.15 -3.83 -6.05
C PHE A 42 -11.13 -4.56 -4.70
N HIS A 43 -10.19 -4.26 -3.81
CA HIS A 43 -10.32 -4.63 -2.40
C HIS A 43 -11.40 -3.73 -1.79
N LEU A 44 -12.65 -4.16 -1.98
CA LEU A 44 -13.81 -3.61 -1.31
C LEU A 44 -13.69 -4.07 0.14
N ASN A 45 -13.35 -3.12 1.01
CA ASN A 45 -13.51 -3.28 2.44
C ASN A 45 -14.99 -3.44 2.79
#